data_AF-A0A2W4MAV7-F1
#
_entry.id   AF-A0A2W4MAV7-F1
#
_cell.length_a   1.000
_cell.length_b   1.000
_cell.length_c   1.000
_cell.angle_alpha   90.00
_cell.angle_beta   90.00
_cell.angle_gamma   90.00
#
_symmetry.space_group_name_H-M   'P 1'
#
loop_
_entity.id
_entity.type
_entity.pdbx_description
1 polymer ?
#
loop_
_entity_poly.entity_id
_entity_poly.type
_entity_poly.pdbx_seq_one_letter_code
_entity_poly.pdbx_strand_id
1 'polypeptide(L)'
;MPERIPRLKIALLGILTIAAYGCWNYAFGVLLDPVIADTGWSESYLTRVYGSSALIGGFASVFSGWMLDRLGSRFVFSLGAVVSVVAFLVASSTGSQAVFAIASGVGGG
;
A
#
# COMPACT_ATOMS: atom_id res chain seq x y z
N MET A 1 21.07 4.42 33.21
CA MET A 1 20.65 5.71 32.62
C MET A 1 19.32 5.47 31.93
N PRO A 2 18.24 6.21 32.25
CA PRO A 2 16.96 5.97 31.59
C PRO A 2 17.11 6.29 30.09
N GLU A 3 16.90 5.31 29.23
CA GLU A 3 16.89 5.53 27.79
C GLU A 3 15.85 6.60 27.46
N ARG A 4 16.28 7.71 26.87
CA ARG A 4 15.35 8.72 26.35
C ARG A 4 14.55 8.07 25.22
N ILE A 5 13.26 7.85 25.47
CA ILE A 5 12.31 7.37 24.46
C ILE A 5 12.52 8.16 23.17
N PRO A 6 12.77 7.51 22.02
CA PRO A 6 13.09 8.19 20.77
C PRO A 6 11.81 8.74 20.11
N ARG A 7 11.23 9.79 20.71
CA ARG A 7 9.94 10.41 20.33
C ARG A 7 9.84 10.70 18.83
N LEU A 8 10.89 11.25 18.23
CA LEU A 8 10.92 11.55 16.80
C LEU A 8 10.77 10.29 15.94
N LYS A 9 11.47 9.20 16.28
CA LYS A 9 11.40 7.94 15.53
C LYS A 9 10.01 7.33 15.61
N ILE A 10 9.40 7.38 16.80
CA ILE A 10 8.04 6.88 17.01
C ILE A 10 7.02 7.73 16.23
N ALA A 11 7.16 9.06 16.27
CA ALA A 11 6.29 9.96 15.52
C ALA A 11 6.43 9.75 14.00
N LEU A 12 7.65 9.64 13.48
CA LEU A 12 7.91 9.36 12.07
C LEU A 12 7.33 8.02 11.64
N LEU A 13 7.51 6.98 12.45
CA LEU A 13 6.91 5.67 12.18
C LEU A 13 5.38 5.76 12.14
N GLY A 14 4.77 6.47 13.09
CA GLY A 14 3.32 6.69 13.14
C GLY A 14 2.79 7.46 11.92
N ILE A 15 3.49 8.50 11.48
CA ILE A 15 3.13 9.24 10.27
C ILE A 15 3.23 8.33 9.03
N LEU A 16 4.31 7.55 8.93
CA LEU A 16 4.51 6.62 7.82
C LEU A 16 3.44 5.53 7.78
N THR A 17 3.06 4.94 8.92
CA THR A 17 2.00 3.94 8.96
C THR A 17 0.64 4.54 8.62
N ILE A 18 0.31 5.72 9.16
CA ILE A 18 -0.94 6.42 8.81
C ILE A 18 -0.98 6.74 7.31
N ALA A 19 0.11 7.23 6.72
CA ALA A 19 0.17 7.53 5.30
C ALA A 19 0.04 6.27 4.45
N ALA A 20 0.78 5.20 4.78
CA ALA A 20 0.75 3.95 4.03
C ALA A 20 -0.64 3.30 4.06
N TYR A 21 -1.25 3.16 5.25
CA TYR A 21 -2.60 2.61 5.36
C TYR A 21 -3.65 3.56 4.77
N GLY A 22 -3.49 4.86 4.97
CA GLY A 22 -4.41 5.88 4.48
C GLY A 22 -4.48 5.90 2.96
N CYS A 23 -3.33 5.90 2.27
CA CYS A 23 -3.27 5.93 0.81
C CYS A 23 -3.85 4.68 0.16
N TRP A 24 -3.60 3.48 0.72
CA TRP A 24 -4.03 2.24 0.06
C TRP A 24 -5.39 1.71 0.51
N ASN A 25 -5.76 1.89 1.79
CA ASN A 25 -6.97 1.30 2.35
C ASN A 25 -8.10 2.32 2.49
N TYR A 26 -7.82 3.46 3.12
CA TYR A 26 -8.86 4.47 3.39
C TYR A 26 -9.20 5.31 2.17
N ALA A 27 -8.20 5.65 1.36
CA ALA A 27 -8.42 6.42 0.14
C ALA A 27 -9.33 5.68 -0.84
N PHE A 28 -9.30 4.33 -0.89
CA PHE A 28 -10.20 3.56 -1.75
C PHE A 28 -11.67 3.87 -1.43
N GLY A 29 -12.06 3.83 -0.15
CA GLY A 29 -13.45 4.13 0.25
C GLY A 29 -13.86 5.59 -0.01
N VAL A 30 -12.92 6.53 0.07
CA VAL A 30 -13.19 7.96 -0.16
C VAL A 30 -13.18 8.32 -1.65
N LEU A 31 -12.33 7.66 -2.44
CA LEU A 31 -12.10 7.97 -3.85
C LEU A 31 -12.88 7.04 -4.79
N LEU A 32 -13.63 6.07 -4.29
CA LEU A 32 -14.41 5.15 -5.13
C LEU A 32 -15.33 5.89 -6.10
N ASP A 33 -16.22 6.76 -5.59
CA ASP A 33 -17.17 7.51 -6.43
C ASP A 33 -16.44 8.49 -7.38
N PRO A 34 -15.45 9.29 -6.94
CA PRO A 34 -14.63 10.10 -7.86
C PRO A 34 -13.95 9.30 -8.96
N VAL A 35 -13.37 8.14 -8.65
CA VAL A 35 -12.69 7.28 -9.64
C VAL A 35 -13.68 6.71 -10.63
N ILE A 36 -14.87 6.29 -10.19
CA ILE A 36 -15.94 5.83 -11.08
C ILE A 36 -16.36 6.97 -12.02
N ALA A 37 -16.53 8.20 -11.50
CA ALA A 37 -16.92 9.35 -12.29
C ALA A 37 -15.85 9.75 -13.34
N ASP A 38 -14.57 9.67 -12.99
CA ASP A 38 -13.45 10.06 -13.87
C ASP A 38 -13.10 8.97 -14.91
N THR A 39 -13.11 7.71 -14.50
CA THR A 39 -12.69 6.58 -15.36
C THR A 39 -13.83 5.87 -16.07
N GLY A 40 -15.06 5.98 -15.55
CA GLY A 40 -16.21 5.19 -15.99
C GLY A 40 -16.13 3.71 -15.64
N TRP A 41 -15.17 3.28 -14.81
CA TRP A 41 -15.05 1.87 -14.40
C TRP A 41 -16.19 1.45 -13.48
N SER A 42 -16.56 0.17 -13.52
CA SER A 42 -17.63 -0.34 -12.66
C SER A 42 -17.17 -0.48 -11.20
N GLU A 43 -18.07 -0.20 -10.27
CA GLU A 43 -17.84 -0.41 -8.84
C GLU A 43 -17.43 -1.85 -8.54
N SER A 44 -18.08 -2.83 -9.18
CA SER A 44 -17.74 -4.24 -9.04
C SER A 44 -16.29 -4.54 -9.43
N TYR A 45 -15.78 -3.91 -10.48
CA TYR A 45 -14.39 -4.09 -10.90
C TYR A 45 -13.41 -3.54 -9.85
N LEU A 46 -13.62 -2.31 -9.41
CA LEU A 46 -12.78 -1.64 -8.40
C LEU A 46 -12.75 -2.43 -7.08
N THR A 47 -13.90 -2.88 -6.60
CA THR A 47 -14.02 -3.68 -5.38
C THR A 47 -13.35 -5.05 -5.51
N ARG A 48 -13.42 -5.67 -6.70
CA ARG A 48 -12.68 -6.92 -6.97
C ARG A 48 -11.18 -6.72 -6.94
N VAL A 49 -10.68 -5.63 -7.52
CA VAL A 49 -9.25 -5.27 -7.48
C VAL A 49 -8.80 -5.04 -6.04
N TYR A 50 -9.57 -4.28 -5.25
CA TYR A 50 -9.28 -4.04 -3.85
C TYR A 50 -9.23 -5.35 -3.05
N GLY A 51 -10.26 -6.19 -3.20
CA GLY A 51 -10.32 -7.50 -2.55
C GLY A 51 -9.17 -8.43 -2.95
N SER A 52 -8.80 -8.48 -4.24
CA SER A 52 -7.66 -9.28 -4.69
C SER A 52 -6.34 -8.75 -4.15
N SER A 53 -6.18 -7.43 -4.03
CA SER A 53 -4.98 -6.80 -3.47
C SER A 53 -4.83 -7.15 -1.98
N ALA A 54 -5.92 -7.14 -1.22
CA ALA A 54 -5.92 -7.58 0.18
C ALA A 54 -5.52 -9.07 0.34
N LEU A 55 -5.97 -9.95 -0.56
CA LEU A 55 -5.55 -11.35 -0.57
C LEU A 55 -4.06 -11.50 -0.88
N ILE A 56 -3.58 -10.79 -1.91
CA ILE A 56 -2.14 -10.76 -2.26
C ILE A 56 -1.34 -10.28 -1.05
N GLY A 57 -1.80 -9.24 -0.35
CA GLY A 57 -1.14 -8.75 0.84
C GLY A 57 -1.12 -9.70 2.02
N GLY A 58 -2.21 -10.45 2.20
CA GLY A 58 -2.24 -11.57 3.16
C GLY A 58 -1.13 -12.58 2.90
N PHE A 59 -0.95 -13.01 1.65
CA PHE A 59 0.13 -13.93 1.28
C PHE A 59 1.52 -13.26 1.37
N ALA A 60 1.64 -12.00 0.94
CA ALA A 60 2.87 -11.23 1.00
C ALA A 60 3.34 -10.99 2.44
N SER A 61 2.42 -10.93 3.41
CA SER A 61 2.77 -10.75 4.84
C SER A 61 3.64 -11.89 5.39
N VAL A 62 3.37 -13.14 4.99
CA VAL A 62 4.15 -14.31 5.40
C VAL A 62 5.56 -14.23 4.81
N PHE A 63 5.66 -13.90 3.52
CA PHE A 63 6.95 -13.75 2.84
C PHE A 63 7.75 -12.57 3.39
N SER A 64 7.07 -11.45 3.69
CA SER A 64 7.67 -10.26 4.28
C SER A 64 8.22 -10.55 5.68
N GLY A 65 7.51 -11.33 6.50
CA GLY A 65 8.03 -11.81 7.79
C GLY A 65 9.32 -12.61 7.64
N TRP A 66 9.35 -13.56 6.69
CA TRP A 66 10.55 -14.33 6.40
C TRP A 66 11.72 -13.46 5.89
N MET A 67 11.44 -12.48 5.03
CA MET A 67 12.47 -11.52 4.57
C MET A 67 12.97 -10.65 5.70
N LEU A 68 12.10 -10.21 6.61
CA LEU A 68 12.48 -9.40 7.78
C LEU A 68 13.46 -10.18 8.67
N ASP A 69 13.21 -11.47 8.88
CA ASP A 69 14.06 -12.34 9.69
C ASP A 69 15.44 -12.58 9.05
N ARG A 70 15.51 -12.67 7.71
CA ARG A 70 16.77 -12.97 6.99
C ARG A 70 17.59 -11.75 6.56
N LEU A 71 16.93 -10.70 6.07
CA LEU A 71 17.56 -9.54 5.43
C LEU A 71 17.56 -8.29 6.34
N GLY A 72 16.84 -8.36 7.46
CA GLY A 72 16.75 -7.30 8.45
C GLY A 72 15.75 -6.20 8.08
N SER A 73 15.26 -5.49 9.10
CA SER A 73 14.15 -4.55 8.94
C SER A 73 14.43 -3.41 7.96
N ARG A 74 15.64 -2.84 7.99
CA ARG A 74 15.96 -1.65 7.19
C ARG A 74 15.79 -1.89 5.68
N PHE A 75 16.24 -3.04 5.19
CA PHE A 75 16.17 -3.36 3.77
C PHE A 75 14.72 -3.59 3.33
N VAL A 76 13.99 -4.43 4.07
CA VAL A 76 12.61 -4.79 3.71
C VAL A 76 11.67 -3.58 3.76
N PHE A 77 11.77 -2.75 4.80
CA PHE A 77 10.97 -1.53 4.90
C PHE A 77 11.28 -0.52 3.79
N SER A 78 12.56 -0.35 3.42
CA SER A 78 12.94 0.57 2.34
C SER A 78 12.46 0.08 0.98
N LEU A 79 12.62 -1.22 0.71
CA LEU A 79 12.15 -1.84 -0.53
C LEU A 79 10.63 -1.74 -0.64
N GLY A 80 9.90 -2.10 0.43
CA GLY A 80 8.44 -2.01 0.47
C GLY A 80 7.97 -0.58 0.26
N ALA A 81 8.58 0.41 0.93
CA ALA A 81 8.22 1.81 0.74
C ALA A 81 8.40 2.29 -0.70
N VAL A 82 9.54 1.95 -1.34
CA VAL A 82 9.79 2.31 -2.73
C VAL A 82 8.78 1.64 -3.67
N VAL A 83 8.54 0.35 -3.50
CA VAL A 83 7.58 -0.42 -4.30
C VAL A 83 6.17 0.15 -4.16
N SER A 84 5.70 0.39 -2.94
CA SER A 84 4.36 0.95 -2.68
C SER A 84 4.21 2.35 -3.26
N VAL A 85 5.22 3.23 -3.15
CA VAL A 85 5.15 4.58 -3.72
C VAL A 85 5.10 4.53 -5.25
N VAL A 86 5.96 3.73 -5.88
CA VAL A 86 5.97 3.58 -7.35
C VAL A 86 4.64 2.99 -7.84
N ALA A 87 4.15 1.95 -7.18
CA ALA A 87 2.86 1.34 -7.50
C ALA A 87 1.70 2.34 -7.36
N PHE A 88 1.72 3.19 -6.33
CA PHE A 88 0.69 4.21 -6.12
C PHE A 88 0.71 5.26 -7.25
N LEU A 89 1.89 5.71 -7.66
CA LEU A 89 2.05 6.66 -8.77
C LEU A 89 1.62 6.07 -10.12
N VAL A 90 1.89 4.77 -10.34
CA VAL A 90 1.43 4.07 -11.54
C VAL A 90 -0.10 3.93 -11.52
N ALA A 91 -0.68 3.57 -10.38
CA ALA A 91 -2.13 3.44 -10.23
C ALA A 91 -2.87 4.77 -10.42
N SER A 92 -2.28 5.90 -9.98
CA SER A 92 -2.89 7.22 -10.12
C SER A 92 -2.82 7.82 -11.53
N SER A 93 -1.89 7.36 -12.36
CA SER A 93 -1.63 7.94 -13.70
C SER A 93 -2.14 7.07 -14.86
N THR A 94 -2.62 5.86 -14.58
CA THR A 94 -3.04 4.91 -15.62
C THR A 94 -4.51 5.01 -15.99
N GLY A 95 -4.81 5.02 -17.29
CA GLY A 95 -6.17 4.81 -17.81
C GLY A 95 -6.49 3.33 -18.09
N SER A 96 -5.54 2.42 -17.90
CA SER A 96 -5.72 0.98 -18.16
C SER A 96 -6.10 0.24 -16.87
N GLN A 97 -7.23 -0.46 -16.93
CA GLN A 97 -7.72 -1.36 -15.88
C GLN A 97 -6.64 -2.39 -15.47
N ALA A 98 -6.03 -3.07 -16.44
CA ALA A 98 -5.03 -4.11 -16.13
C ALA A 98 -3.84 -3.56 -15.33
N VAL A 99 -3.33 -2.38 -15.72
CA VAL A 99 -2.22 -1.73 -15.02
C VAL A 99 -2.64 -1.28 -13.63
N PHE A 100 -3.84 -0.74 -13.48
CA PHE A 100 -4.39 -0.37 -12.18
C PHE A 100 -4.50 -1.57 -11.24
N ALA A 101 -5.01 -2.71 -11.73
CA ALA A 101 -5.14 -3.93 -10.94
C ALA A 101 -3.77 -4.48 -10.49
N ILE A 102 -2.79 -4.52 -11.39
CA ILE A 102 -1.44 -4.99 -11.07
C ILE A 102 -0.77 -4.05 -10.06
N ALA A 103 -0.83 -2.74 -10.30
CA ALA A 103 -0.24 -1.75 -9.40
C ALA A 103 -0.91 -1.79 -8.02
N SER A 104 -2.22 -1.93 -7.96
CA SER A 104 -2.95 -2.05 -6.69
C SER A 104 -2.59 -3.34 -5.95
N GLY A 105 -2.45 -4.46 -6.66
CA GLY A 105 -2.03 -5.72 -6.07
C GLY A 105 -0.60 -5.70 -5.53
N VAL A 106 0.31 -4.99 -6.19
CA VAL A 106 1.72 -4.90 -5.79
C VAL A 106 1.94 -3.86 -4.68
N GLY A 107 1.21 -2.75 -4.70
CA GLY A 107 1.42 -1.65 -3.78
C GLY A 107 0.52 -1.66 -2.54
N GLY A 108 -0.73 -2.12 -2.71
CA GLY A 108 -1.71 -2.22 -1.63
C GLY A 108 -1.75 -3.58 -0.93
N GLY A 109 -1.07 -4.59 -1.50
CA GLY A 109 -0.77 -5.85 -0.84
C GLY A 109 0.44 -5.77 0.07
#